data_AF-A0A4Q7Z4K2-F1
#
_entry.id   AF-A0A4Q7Z4K2-F1
#
_cell.length_a   1.000
_cell.length_b   1.000
_cell.length_c   1.000
_cell.angle_alpha   90.00
_cell.angle_beta   90.00
_cell.angle_gamma   90.00
#
_symmetry.space_group_name_H-M   'P 1'
#
loop_
_entity.id
_entity.type
_entity.pdbx_description
1 polymer ?
#
loop_
_entity_poly.entity_id
_entity_poly.type
_entity_poly.pdbx_seq_one_letter_code
_entity_poly.pdbx_strand_id
1 'polypeptide(L)'
;MGLTLFPGDGDVTSPDISWSYTGFHMFRKWLAQAEGFTLAEMEGFGGDRRWHSVSTALAPLLDHPDDDGPDLTSAQCAAMLPRLQAMLDGRDPEETDPAYVRRMEDVDELVAVLRVCVDKDVELVFG
;
A
#
# COMPACT_ATOMS: atom_id res chain seq x y z
N MET A 1 3.47 1.64 -18.85
CA MET A 1 2.25 1.96 -18.08
C MET A 1 2.50 1.48 -16.67
N GLY A 2 2.13 2.29 -15.68
CA GLY A 2 2.36 2.06 -14.27
C GLY A 2 1.04 2.21 -13.51
N LEU A 3 1.14 2.29 -12.18
CA LEU A 3 0.03 2.58 -11.29
C LEU A 3 0.41 3.81 -10.46
N THR A 4 -0.51 4.75 -10.35
CA THR A 4 -0.41 5.91 -9.47
C THR A 4 -1.54 5.87 -8.45
N LEU A 5 -1.20 6.04 -7.17
CA LEU A 5 -2.18 6.21 -6.10
C LEU A 5 -2.22 7.66 -5.66
N PHE A 6 -3.42 8.23 -5.62
CA PHE A 6 -3.62 9.64 -5.29
C PHE A 6 -5.00 9.86 -4.63
N PRO A 7 -5.19 10.94 -3.86
CA PRO A 7 -6.49 11.25 -3.27
C PRO A 7 -7.49 11.69 -4.33
N GLY A 8 -8.74 11.24 -4.24
CA GLY A 8 -9.86 11.65 -5.09
C GLY A 8 -10.38 13.07 -4.85
N ASP A 9 -9.53 13.99 -4.37
CA ASP A 9 -9.92 15.35 -3.99
C ASP A 9 -9.99 16.35 -5.16
N GLY A 10 -9.58 15.93 -6.36
CA GLY A 10 -9.51 16.77 -7.54
C GLY A 10 -8.40 17.83 -7.51
N ASP A 11 -7.48 17.74 -6.55
CA ASP A 11 -6.36 18.66 -6.35
C ASP A 11 -5.07 18.06 -6.92
N VAL A 12 -4.60 18.62 -8.04
CA VAL A 12 -3.37 18.17 -8.70
C VAL A 12 -2.09 18.51 -7.92
N THR A 13 -2.20 19.20 -6.80
CA THR A 13 -1.08 19.51 -5.90
C THR A 13 -1.00 18.58 -4.69
N SER A 14 -2.01 17.73 -4.50
CA SER A 14 -1.97 16.67 -3.50
C SER A 14 -0.86 15.68 -3.80
N PRO A 15 -0.24 15.07 -2.77
CA PRO A 15 0.77 14.05 -2.97
C PRO A 15 0.17 12.86 -3.72
N ASP A 16 0.97 12.30 -4.62
CA ASP A 16 0.73 11.02 -5.28
C ASP A 16 1.94 10.10 -5.12
N ILE A 17 1.74 8.82 -5.35
CA ILE A 17 2.82 7.83 -5.39
C ILE A 17 2.65 6.94 -6.62
N SER A 18 3.75 6.77 -7.35
CA SER A 18 3.74 6.11 -8.65
C SER A 18 4.74 4.95 -8.71
N TRP A 19 4.31 3.83 -9.28
CA TRP A 19 5.17 2.68 -9.56
C TRP A 19 4.98 2.17 -10.99
N SER A 20 5.95 1.40 -11.47
CA SER A 20 5.64 0.39 -12.51
C SER A 20 4.80 -0.73 -11.89
N TYR A 21 3.99 -1.45 -12.68
CA TYR A 21 3.24 -2.62 -12.17
C TYR A 21 4.15 -3.64 -11.46
N THR A 22 5.31 -3.93 -12.04
CA THR A 22 6.31 -4.79 -11.38
C THR A 22 6.79 -4.19 -10.06
N GLY A 23 7.02 -2.88 -10.00
CA GLY A 23 7.42 -2.17 -8.79
C GLY A 23 6.36 -2.24 -7.69
N PHE A 24 5.09 -2.03 -8.04
CA PHE A 24 3.96 -2.14 -7.12
C PHE A 24 3.75 -3.58 -6.64
N HIS A 25 3.88 -4.56 -7.53
CA HIS A 25 3.84 -5.98 -7.15
C HIS A 25 4.95 -6.34 -6.15
N MET A 26 6.18 -5.86 -6.38
CA MET A 26 7.30 -6.07 -5.45
C MET A 26 7.07 -5.37 -4.10
N PHE A 27 6.46 -4.19 -4.11
CA PHE A 27 6.05 -3.49 -2.90
C PHE A 27 5.03 -4.30 -2.09
N ARG A 28 3.95 -4.79 -2.73
CA ARG A 28 2.95 -5.64 -2.07
C ARG A 28 3.55 -6.92 -1.51
N LYS A 29 4.48 -7.55 -2.23
CA LYS A 29 5.19 -8.74 -1.73
C LYS A 29 5.98 -8.44 -0.46
N TRP A 30 6.69 -7.32 -0.43
CA TRP A 30 7.45 -6.90 0.73
C TRP A 30 6.54 -6.57 1.92
N LEU A 31 5.41 -5.86 1.69
CA LEU A 31 4.41 -5.61 2.72
C LEU A 31 3.83 -6.90 3.30
N ALA A 32 3.44 -7.85 2.46
CA ALA A 32 2.92 -9.15 2.92
C ALA A 32 3.95 -9.90 3.79
N GLN A 33 5.22 -9.88 3.40
CA GLN A 33 6.31 -10.47 4.20
C GLN A 33 6.47 -9.76 5.55
N ALA A 34 6.38 -8.43 5.58
CA ALA A 34 6.39 -7.64 6.81
C ALA A 34 5.15 -7.90 7.69
N GLU A 35 4.03 -8.31 7.11
CA GLU A 35 2.83 -8.80 7.81
C GLU A 35 2.95 -10.27 8.25
N GLY A 36 4.02 -10.97 7.89
CA GLY A 36 4.28 -12.35 8.29
C GLY A 36 3.63 -13.41 7.41
N PHE A 37 3.26 -13.08 6.16
CA PHE A 37 2.77 -14.07 5.19
C PHE A 37 3.37 -13.87 3.80
N THR A 38 3.19 -14.86 2.92
CA THR A 38 3.74 -14.82 1.56
C THR A 38 2.64 -14.51 0.57
N LEU A 39 2.76 -13.38 -0.15
CA LEU A 39 1.74 -12.97 -1.13
C LEU A 39 1.50 -14.01 -2.22
N ALA A 40 2.53 -14.73 -2.67
CA ALA A 40 2.41 -15.76 -3.70
C ALA A 40 1.57 -16.99 -3.28
N GLU A 41 1.32 -17.17 -1.98
CA GLU A 41 0.41 -18.22 -1.48
C GLU A 41 -1.06 -17.79 -1.57
N MET A 42 -1.33 -16.49 -1.71
CA MET A 42 -2.68 -15.93 -1.66
C MET A 42 -3.42 -16.13 -2.98
N GLU A 43 -4.74 -16.30 -2.88
CA GLU A 43 -5.65 -16.29 -4.01
C GLU A 43 -5.49 -14.98 -4.81
N GLY A 44 -5.41 -15.09 -6.15
CA GLY A 44 -5.10 -13.97 -7.06
C GLY A 44 -3.61 -13.76 -7.36
N PHE A 45 -2.71 -14.38 -6.58
CA PHE A 45 -1.25 -14.22 -6.71
C PHE A 45 -0.50 -15.53 -7.02
N GLY A 46 -1.25 -16.58 -7.37
CA GLY A 46 -0.72 -17.89 -7.78
C GLY A 46 -0.97 -19.04 -6.80
N GLY A 47 -1.49 -18.74 -5.60
CA GLY A 47 -1.86 -19.74 -4.60
C GLY A 47 -3.36 -19.85 -4.37
N ASP A 48 -3.75 -20.66 -3.38
CA ASP A 48 -5.12 -20.99 -3.00
C ASP A 48 -5.49 -20.54 -1.56
N ARG A 49 -4.57 -19.86 -0.86
CA ARG A 49 -4.80 -19.34 0.47
C ARG A 49 -5.75 -18.14 0.41
N ARG A 50 -6.90 -18.27 1.05
CA ARG A 50 -7.93 -17.22 1.06
C ARG A 50 -7.54 -16.03 1.92
N TRP A 51 -7.89 -14.83 1.50
CA TRP A 51 -7.63 -13.57 2.22
C TRP A 51 -8.25 -13.50 3.62
N HIS A 52 -9.40 -14.15 3.84
CA HIS A 52 -10.00 -14.24 5.18
C HIS A 52 -9.18 -15.08 6.18
N SER A 53 -8.13 -15.77 5.73
CA SER A 53 -7.24 -16.56 6.59
C SER A 53 -6.08 -15.75 7.17
N VAL A 54 -5.87 -14.52 6.69
CA VAL A 54 -4.88 -13.58 7.20
C VAL A 54 -5.58 -12.41 7.87
N SER A 55 -5.05 -11.96 9.00
CA SER A 55 -5.57 -10.81 9.73
C SER A 55 -4.59 -9.66 9.59
N THR A 56 -4.76 -8.85 8.55
CA THR A 56 -3.94 -7.64 8.31
C THR A 56 -4.84 -6.45 8.00
N ALA A 57 -4.47 -5.29 8.54
CA ALA A 57 -5.11 -4.02 8.21
C ALA A 57 -4.83 -3.59 6.76
N LEU A 58 -3.77 -4.13 6.14
CA LEU A 58 -3.34 -3.78 4.78
C LEU A 58 -4.06 -4.60 3.69
N ALA A 59 -4.97 -5.50 4.07
CA ALA A 59 -5.72 -6.31 3.11
C ALA A 59 -6.37 -5.48 1.98
N PRO A 60 -6.99 -4.31 2.23
CA PRO A 60 -7.57 -3.49 1.17
C PRO A 60 -6.58 -3.02 0.11
N LEU A 61 -5.28 -2.91 0.42
CA LEU A 61 -4.24 -2.55 -0.54
C LEU A 61 -3.60 -3.80 -1.20
N LEU A 62 -3.45 -4.87 -0.41
CA LEU A 62 -2.77 -6.09 -0.86
C LEU A 62 -3.64 -6.97 -1.77
N ASP A 63 -4.96 -7.03 -1.52
CA ASP A 63 -5.96 -7.77 -2.29
C ASP A 63 -6.76 -6.85 -3.24
N HIS A 64 -6.10 -5.82 -3.76
CA HIS A 64 -6.71 -4.87 -4.68
C HIS A 64 -6.22 -5.12 -6.12
N PRO A 65 -7.13 -5.14 -7.12
CA PRO A 65 -6.76 -5.21 -8.54
C PRO A 65 -5.97 -3.97 -8.98
N ASP A 66 -4.84 -4.16 -9.65
CA ASP A 66 -3.97 -3.06 -10.11
C ASP A 66 -4.67 -2.10 -11.10
N ASP A 67 -5.77 -2.52 -11.73
CA ASP A 67 -6.56 -1.73 -12.68
C ASP A 67 -8.05 -2.12 -12.57
N ASP A 68 -8.95 -1.20 -12.90
CA ASP A 68 -10.42 -1.35 -12.88
C ASP A 68 -11.03 -1.80 -11.53
N GLY A 69 -10.26 -1.73 -10.43
CA GLY A 69 -10.72 -2.00 -9.08
C GLY A 69 -11.50 -0.81 -8.47
N PRO A 70 -12.35 -1.03 -7.45
CA PRO A 70 -13.01 0.07 -6.76
C PRO A 70 -12.00 0.88 -5.94
N ASP A 71 -12.15 2.21 -5.92
CA ASP A 71 -11.32 3.08 -5.09
C ASP A 71 -11.44 2.72 -3.60
N LEU A 72 -10.38 2.94 -2.82
CA LEU A 72 -10.40 2.66 -1.39
C LEU A 72 -10.99 3.84 -0.63
N THR A 73 -11.96 3.55 0.23
CA THR A 73 -12.61 4.57 1.05
C THR A 73 -11.64 5.24 2.04
N SER A 74 -11.96 6.47 2.46
CA SER A 74 -11.25 7.17 3.54
C SER A 74 -11.13 6.33 4.82
N ALA A 75 -12.19 5.57 5.17
CA ALA A 75 -12.19 4.66 6.31
C ALA A 75 -11.20 3.50 6.17
N GLN A 76 -11.03 2.94 4.97
CA GLN A 76 -10.01 1.91 4.71
C GLN A 76 -8.60 2.52 4.78
N CYS A 77 -8.40 3.75 4.27
CA CYS A 77 -7.15 4.49 4.42
C CYS A 77 -6.80 4.70 5.89
N ALA A 78 -7.78 5.14 6.70
CA ALA A 78 -7.62 5.34 8.14
C ALA A 78 -7.28 4.04 8.87
N ALA A 79 -7.83 2.90 8.46
CA ALA A 79 -7.53 1.60 9.06
C ALA A 79 -6.08 1.13 8.76
N MET A 80 -5.54 1.48 7.59
CA MET A 80 -4.17 1.11 7.18
C MET A 80 -3.10 1.98 7.84
N LEU A 81 -3.38 3.27 8.06
CA LEU A 81 -2.41 4.26 8.55
C LEU A 81 -1.65 3.82 9.81
N PRO A 82 -2.29 3.34 10.90
CA PRO A 82 -1.56 2.93 12.10
C PRO A 82 -0.54 1.83 11.83
N ARG A 83 -0.86 0.90 10.91
CA ARG A 83 0.03 -0.22 10.62
C ARG A 83 1.25 0.22 9.80
N LEU A 84 1.05 1.07 8.80
CA LEU A 84 2.14 1.63 8.00
C LEU A 84 3.02 2.56 8.83
N GLN A 85 2.44 3.39 9.71
CA GLN A 85 3.20 4.23 10.63
C GLN A 85 4.07 3.37 11.56
N ALA A 86 3.55 2.27 12.08
CA ALA A 86 4.33 1.35 12.91
C ALA A 86 5.52 0.71 12.15
N MET A 87 5.41 0.51 10.82
CA MET A 87 6.55 0.08 10.01
C MET A 87 7.62 1.19 9.92
N LEU A 88 7.21 2.44 9.69
CA LEU A 88 8.12 3.59 9.65
C LEU A 88 8.83 3.81 10.99
N ASP A 89 8.09 3.72 12.10
CA ASP A 89 8.63 3.91 13.44
C ASP A 89 9.58 2.78 13.85
N GLY A 90 9.35 1.57 13.33
CA GLY A 90 10.19 0.39 13.55
C GLY A 90 11.37 0.24 12.59
N ARG A 91 11.61 1.22 11.71
CA ARG A 91 12.66 1.11 10.70
C ARG A 91 14.05 1.03 11.34
N ASP A 92 14.89 0.14 10.83
CA ASP A 92 16.31 0.12 11.19
C ASP A 92 17.04 1.28 10.50
N PRO A 93 17.62 2.25 11.24
CA PRO A 93 18.37 3.36 10.66
C PRO A 93 19.76 2.96 10.14
N GLU A 94 20.27 1.80 10.53
CA GLU A 94 21.57 1.28 10.07
C GLU A 94 21.45 0.39 8.83
N GLU A 95 20.23 0.00 8.46
CA GLU A 95 19.98 -0.75 7.24
C GLU A 95 20.29 0.10 6.00
N THR A 96 21.13 -0.45 5.12
CA THR A 96 21.64 0.23 3.92
C THR A 96 21.31 -0.52 2.64
N ASP A 97 20.65 -1.68 2.73
CA ASP A 97 20.15 -2.40 1.57
C ASP A 97 19.25 -1.48 0.73
N PRO A 98 19.62 -1.21 -0.54
CA PRO A 98 18.87 -0.28 -1.37
C PRO A 98 17.42 -0.71 -1.60
N ALA A 99 17.13 -2.02 -1.59
CA ALA A 99 15.76 -2.49 -1.74
C ALA A 99 14.94 -2.17 -0.49
N TYR A 100 15.44 -2.45 0.72
CA TYR A 100 14.79 -2.06 1.96
C TYR A 100 14.56 -0.55 2.04
N VAL A 101 15.59 0.27 1.82
CA VAL A 101 15.49 1.74 1.87
C VAL A 101 14.40 2.23 0.92
N ARG A 102 14.38 1.72 -0.31
CA ARG A 102 13.34 2.07 -1.28
C ARG A 102 11.94 1.68 -0.82
N ARG A 103 11.76 0.53 -0.16
CA ARG A 103 10.44 0.13 0.36
C ARG A 103 9.98 1.02 1.51
N MET A 104 10.90 1.46 2.37
CA MET A 104 10.57 2.40 3.44
C MET A 104 10.20 3.79 2.89
N GLU A 105 10.86 4.25 1.82
CA GLU A 105 10.44 5.46 1.08
C GLU A 105 9.05 5.30 0.48
N ASP A 106 8.77 4.17 -0.19
CA ASP A 106 7.45 3.86 -0.73
C ASP A 106 6.37 3.86 0.38
N VAL A 107 6.67 3.37 1.59
CA VAL A 107 5.75 3.43 2.74
C VAL A 107 5.53 4.87 3.22
N ASP A 108 6.58 5.68 3.31
CA ASP A 108 6.49 7.06 3.78
C ASP A 108 5.63 7.92 2.84
N GLU A 109 5.90 7.83 1.54
CA GLU A 109 5.11 8.49 0.49
C GLU A 109 3.65 8.00 0.51
N LEU A 110 3.40 6.69 0.63
CA LEU A 110 2.04 6.16 0.75
C LEU A 110 1.32 6.70 1.99
N VAL A 111 2.00 6.75 3.15
CA VAL A 111 1.42 7.33 4.37
C VAL A 111 1.02 8.79 4.17
N ALA A 112 1.82 9.58 3.45
CA ALA A 112 1.47 10.95 3.12
C ALA A 112 0.19 11.04 2.28
N VAL A 113 0.03 10.19 1.26
CA VAL A 113 -1.19 10.10 0.43
C VAL A 113 -2.40 9.69 1.27
N LEU A 114 -2.28 8.63 2.08
CA LEU A 114 -3.38 8.13 2.91
C LEU A 114 -3.83 9.16 3.96
N ARG A 115 -2.90 9.95 4.52
CA ARG A 115 -3.25 11.05 5.44
C ARG A 115 -4.13 12.09 4.76
N VAL A 116 -3.84 12.47 3.51
CA VAL A 116 -4.69 13.40 2.76
C VAL A 116 -6.07 12.82 2.49
N CYS A 117 -6.14 11.52 2.13
CA CYS A 117 -7.43 10.84 1.95
C CYS A 117 -8.29 10.88 3.22
N VAL A 118 -7.67 10.67 4.39
CA VAL A 118 -8.36 10.72 5.68
C VAL A 118 -8.72 12.14 6.10
N ASP A 119 -7.79 13.09 5.98
CA ASP A 119 -7.98 14.47 6.41
C ASP A 119 -9.05 15.19 5.58
N LYS A 120 -9.15 14.87 4.29
CA LYS A 120 -10.17 15.43 3.38
C LYS A 120 -11.43 14.58 3.25
N ASP A 121 -11.46 13.40 3.88
CA ASP A 121 -12.54 12.41 3.77
C ASP A 121 -12.87 12.04 2.31
N VAL A 122 -11.83 11.73 1.54
CA VAL A 122 -11.92 11.32 0.13
C VAL A 122 -11.37 9.91 -0.07
N GLU A 123 -11.76 9.27 -1.16
CA GLU A 123 -11.21 7.99 -1.60
C GLU A 123 -9.74 8.09 -2.05
N LEU A 124 -9.05 6.95 -2.01
CA LEU A 124 -7.78 6.72 -2.67
C LEU A 124 -8.04 6.08 -4.02
N VAL A 125 -7.62 6.77 -5.07
CA VAL A 125 -7.82 6.38 -6.47
C VAL A 125 -6.61 5.61 -7.00
N PHE A 126 -6.88 4.60 -7.83
CA PHE A 126 -5.89 3.80 -8.55
C PHE A 126 -5.94 4.19 -10.03
N GLY A 127 -4.91 4.88 -10.54
CA GLY A 127 -4.87 5.39 -11.92
C GLY A 127 -3.56 5.21 -12.66
#